data_AF-A0A2V7VQV9-F1
#
_entry.id   AF-A0A2V7VQV9-F1
#
_cell.length_a   1.000
_cell.length_b   1.000
_cell.length_c   1.000
_cell.angle_alpha   90.00
_cell.angle_beta   90.00
_cell.angle_gamma   90.00
#
_symmetry.space_group_name_H-M   'P 1'
#
loop_
_entity.id
_entity.type
_entity.pdbx_description
1 polymer ?
#
loop_
_entity_poly.entity_id
_entity_poly.type
_entity_poly.pdbx_seq_one_letter_code
_entity_poly.pdbx_strand_id
1 'polypeptide(L)'
;NPRSTVGTITEIHDYLRVLWARVGRLTCHNCGRPVSQQSSQQIVHEILDLAPGTKFVLLAPLVKDRKGEHRDIVEQARKAGFSRVRVDGVVVSFDEDEVRLDKKKKHSIEVVVDRLVAKPGTQQRLQDSVETALRYGEGVVIVSPEGQAEKVMSQHRACHYCNISFPEPSPPL
;
A
#
# COMPACT_ATOMS: atom_id res chain seq x y z
N ASN A 1 34.09 -19.73 23.88
CA ASN A 1 32.70 -19.50 23.43
C ASN A 1 32.73 -19.06 21.96
N PRO A 2 32.52 -19.95 20.99
CA PRO A 2 32.81 -19.70 19.57
C PRO A 2 31.88 -18.68 18.89
N ARG A 3 30.93 -18.09 19.63
CA ARG A 3 30.01 -17.04 19.14
C ARG A 3 30.40 -15.64 19.59
N SER A 4 31.43 -15.48 20.43
CA SER A 4 31.88 -14.16 20.88
C SER A 4 32.70 -13.47 19.79
N THR A 5 32.23 -12.29 19.38
CA THR A 5 32.91 -11.37 18.46
C THR A 5 33.36 -10.12 19.20
N VAL A 6 34.23 -9.30 18.58
CA VAL A 6 34.58 -7.97 19.11
C VAL A 6 33.34 -7.15 19.42
N GLY A 7 32.32 -7.21 18.55
CA GLY A 7 31.06 -6.49 18.72
C GLY A 7 30.26 -6.96 19.95
N THR A 8 30.33 -8.24 20.31
CA THR A 8 29.68 -8.75 21.54
C THR A 8 30.49 -8.46 22.81
N ILE A 9 31.83 -8.40 22.72
CA ILE A 9 32.70 -8.10 23.88
C ILE A 9 32.64 -6.61 24.24
N THR A 10 32.49 -5.76 23.24
CA THR A 10 32.42 -4.30 23.38
C THR A 10 30.99 -3.77 23.47
N GLU A 11 29.99 -4.66 23.49
CA GLU A 11 28.56 -4.32 23.47
C GLU A 11 28.08 -3.51 22.24
N ILE A 12 28.97 -3.18 21.30
CA ILE A 12 28.65 -2.47 20.05
C ILE A 12 27.51 -3.17 19.30
N HIS A 13 27.50 -4.51 19.29
CA HIS A 13 26.45 -5.29 18.67
C HIS A 13 25.06 -5.02 19.27
N ASP A 14 24.97 -4.76 20.57
CA ASP A 14 23.70 -4.48 21.24
C ASP A 14 23.20 -3.07 20.93
N TYR A 15 24.10 -2.08 20.90
CA TYR A 15 23.77 -0.74 20.41
C TYR A 15 23.27 -0.76 18.97
N LEU A 16 23.96 -1.51 18.11
CA LEU A 16 23.60 -1.67 16.72
C LEU A 16 22.21 -2.33 16.55
N ARG A 17 21.88 -3.34 17.35
CA ARG A 17 20.53 -3.95 17.35
C ARG A 17 19.44 -2.94 17.72
N VAL A 18 19.68 -2.11 18.74
CA VAL A 18 18.75 -1.04 19.11
C VAL A 18 18.62 -0.01 17.99
N LEU A 19 19.73 0.41 17.37
CA LEU A 19 19.73 1.36 16.26
C LEU A 19 18.88 0.84 15.09
N TRP A 20 19.13 -0.38 14.62
CA TRP A 20 18.36 -0.95 13.50
C TRP A 20 16.90 -1.23 13.86
N ALA A 21 16.60 -1.60 15.10
CA ALA A 21 15.22 -1.78 15.54
C ALA A 21 14.43 -0.47 15.58
N ARG A 22 15.07 0.65 15.91
CA ARG A 22 14.40 1.95 16.12
C ARG A 22 14.31 2.80 14.87
N VAL A 23 15.37 2.86 14.06
CA VAL A 23 15.46 3.76 12.89
C VAL A 23 15.74 3.03 11.58
N GLY A 24 15.81 1.69 11.61
CA GLY A 24 15.98 0.89 10.42
C GLY A 24 14.79 1.05 9.46
N ARG A 25 15.08 1.27 8.18
CA ARG A 25 14.07 1.24 7.11
C ARG A 25 13.99 -0.19 6.57
N LEU A 26 12.83 -0.82 6.71
CA LEU A 26 12.63 -2.17 6.20
C LEU A 26 12.42 -2.10 4.69
N THR A 27 13.08 -3.00 3.98
CA THR A 27 12.90 -3.22 2.55
C THR A 27 12.62 -4.69 2.29
N CYS A 28 11.77 -4.97 1.32
CA CYS A 28 11.49 -6.34 0.90
C CYS A 28 12.75 -6.98 0.30
N HIS A 29 13.19 -8.12 0.84
CA HIS A 29 14.37 -8.83 0.33
C HIS A 29 14.18 -9.42 -1.09
N ASN A 30 12.93 -9.55 -1.58
CA ASN A 30 12.66 -10.07 -2.92
C ASN A 30 12.56 -8.96 -3.98
N CYS A 31 12.00 -7.79 -3.65
CA CYS A 31 11.76 -6.71 -4.64
C CYS A 31 12.36 -5.35 -4.28
N GLY A 32 13.04 -5.21 -3.14
CA GLY A 32 13.69 -3.98 -2.70
C GLY A 32 12.76 -2.86 -2.23
N ARG A 33 11.44 -3.00 -2.38
CA ARG A 33 10.48 -1.94 -2.01
C ARG A 33 10.41 -1.71 -0.50
N PRO A 34 10.19 -0.47 -0.02
CA PRO A 34 9.99 -0.18 1.38
C PRO A 34 8.83 -0.98 1.98
N VAL A 35 8.98 -1.41 3.23
CA VAL A 35 7.94 -2.03 4.04
C VAL A 35 7.74 -1.17 5.27
N SER A 36 6.57 -0.55 5.38
CA SER A 36 6.15 0.24 6.54
C SER A 36 4.82 -0.29 7.04
N GLN A 37 4.57 -0.07 8.33
CA GLN A 37 3.26 -0.24 8.94
C GLN A 37 2.80 1.13 9.38
N GLN A 38 1.65 1.57 8.91
CA GLN A 38 1.07 2.87 9.23
C GLN A 38 -0.37 2.70 9.67
N SER A 39 -0.80 3.46 10.68
CA SER A 39 -2.22 3.56 11.02
C SER A 39 -2.97 4.33 9.94
N SER A 40 -4.30 4.18 9.87
CA SER A 40 -5.14 4.96 8.96
C SER A 40 -4.93 6.47 9.16
N GLN A 41 -4.76 6.90 10.42
CA GLN A 41 -4.51 8.30 10.78
C GLN A 41 -3.16 8.80 10.25
N GLN A 42 -2.11 7.99 10.34
CA GLN A 42 -0.79 8.33 9.78
C GLN A 42 -0.83 8.44 8.26
N ILE A 43 -1.56 7.54 7.59
CA ILE A 43 -1.80 7.58 6.14
C ILE A 43 -2.52 8.88 5.76
N VAL A 44 -3.58 9.25 6.48
CA VAL A 44 -4.31 10.50 6.25
C VAL A 44 -3.38 11.70 6.41
N HIS A 45 -2.57 11.73 7.47
CA HIS A 45 -1.64 12.83 7.72
C HIS A 45 -0.61 12.97 6.59
N GLU A 46 0.00 11.87 6.15
CA GLU A 46 0.98 11.88 5.06
C GLU A 46 0.36 12.33 3.71
N ILE A 47 -0.91 12.01 3.47
CA ILE A 47 -1.63 12.49 2.28
C ILE A 47 -1.93 14.00 2.40
N LEU A 48 -2.24 14.50 3.60
CA LEU A 48 -2.47 15.93 3.84
C LEU A 48 -1.18 16.77 3.73
N ASP A 49 -0.01 16.15 3.89
CA ASP A 49 1.30 16.78 3.69
C ASP A 49 1.65 16.98 2.20
N LEU A 50 0.84 16.47 1.27
CA LEU A 50 0.98 16.79 -0.16
C LEU A 50 0.81 18.29 -0.39
N ALA A 51 1.48 18.81 -1.42
CA ALA A 51 1.38 20.24 -1.76
C ALA A 51 -0.10 20.65 -1.94
N PRO A 52 -0.54 21.78 -1.35
CA PRO A 52 -1.90 22.24 -1.49
C PRO A 52 -2.33 22.35 -2.95
N GLY A 53 -3.54 21.89 -3.27
CA GLY A 53 -4.07 21.84 -4.64
C GLY A 53 -3.70 20.58 -5.43
N THR A 54 -2.85 19.69 -4.88
CA THR A 54 -2.53 18.41 -5.53
C THR A 54 -3.79 17.57 -5.69
N LYS A 55 -4.13 17.21 -6.93
CA LYS A 55 -5.19 16.25 -7.23
C LYS A 55 -4.61 14.85 -7.12
N PHE A 56 -5.35 13.94 -6.49
CA PHE A 56 -4.92 12.56 -6.37
C PHE A 56 -6.10 11.60 -6.42
N VAL A 57 -5.81 10.38 -6.86
CA VAL A 57 -6.74 9.26 -6.86
C VAL A 57 -6.36 8.32 -5.72
N LEU A 58 -7.35 7.95 -4.92
CA LEU A 58 -7.21 6.93 -3.90
C LEU A 58 -7.70 5.60 -4.44
N LEU A 59 -6.85 4.58 -4.35
CA LEU A 59 -7.05 3.29 -4.99
C LEU A 59 -6.91 2.17 -3.96
N ALA A 60 -7.76 1.16 -4.07
CA ALA A 60 -7.64 -0.07 -3.30
C ALA A 60 -7.21 -1.22 -4.23
N PRO A 61 -6.02 -1.81 -4.03
CA PRO A 61 -5.56 -2.90 -4.88
C PRO A 61 -6.30 -4.20 -4.54
N LEU A 62 -7.01 -4.77 -5.53
CA LEU A 62 -7.71 -6.04 -5.40
C LEU A 62 -6.89 -7.21 -5.94
N VAL A 63 -6.20 -6.97 -7.05
CA VAL A 63 -5.36 -7.98 -7.72
C VAL A 63 -4.08 -7.32 -8.18
N LYS A 64 -2.99 -8.09 -8.16
CA LYS A 64 -1.69 -7.56 -8.49
C LYS A 64 -0.78 -8.58 -9.14
N ASP A 65 -0.34 -8.28 -10.37
CA ASP A 65 0.57 -9.12 -11.16
C ASP A 65 0.18 -10.62 -11.18
N ARG A 66 -1.13 -10.92 -11.11
CA ARG A 66 -1.65 -12.30 -11.07
C ARG A 66 -2.29 -12.67 -12.38
N LYS A 67 -2.03 -13.89 -12.84
CA LYS A 67 -2.68 -14.45 -14.02
C LYS A 67 -4.13 -14.79 -13.75
N GLY A 68 -5.02 -14.51 -14.69
CA GLY A 68 -6.43 -14.88 -14.58
C GLY A 68 -7.39 -13.83 -15.13
N GLU A 69 -8.65 -14.22 -15.31
CA GLU A 69 -9.70 -13.31 -15.80
C GLU A 69 -10.31 -12.46 -14.67
N HIS A 70 -10.13 -12.86 -13.41
CA HIS A 70 -10.57 -12.16 -12.19
C HIS A 70 -12.03 -11.68 -12.20
N ARG A 71 -12.92 -12.37 -12.93
CA ARG A 71 -14.33 -11.99 -13.11
C ARG A 71 -15.07 -11.81 -11.80
N ASP A 72 -14.89 -12.75 -10.85
CA ASP A 72 -15.54 -12.68 -9.55
C ASP A 72 -15.14 -11.44 -8.77
N ILE A 73 -13.86 -11.04 -8.84
CA ILE A 73 -13.31 -9.87 -8.13
C ILE A 73 -13.87 -8.57 -8.74
N VAL A 74 -13.90 -8.50 -10.07
CA VAL A 74 -14.49 -7.37 -10.81
C VAL A 74 -15.99 -7.24 -10.51
N GLU A 75 -16.72 -8.35 -10.46
CA GLU A 75 -18.16 -8.35 -10.14
C GLU A 75 -18.43 -7.98 -8.68
N GLN A 76 -17.61 -8.45 -7.74
CA GLN A 76 -17.69 -8.06 -6.33
C GLN A 76 -17.46 -6.57 -6.15
N ALA A 77 -16.46 -5.99 -6.83
CA ALA A 77 -16.22 -4.55 -6.84
C ALA A 77 -17.43 -3.77 -7.37
N ARG A 78 -18.04 -4.25 -8.46
CA ARG A 78 -19.26 -3.63 -9.02
C ARG A 78 -20.43 -3.71 -8.04
N LYS A 79 -20.65 -4.87 -7.41
CA LYS A 79 -21.71 -5.07 -6.39
C LYS A 79 -21.49 -4.23 -5.13
N ALA A 80 -20.24 -3.92 -4.80
CA ALA A 80 -19.88 -3.02 -3.71
C ALA A 80 -20.20 -1.54 -4.02
N GLY A 81 -20.64 -1.22 -5.24
CA GLY A 81 -21.07 0.13 -5.63
C GLY A 81 -19.95 1.03 -6.15
N PHE A 82 -18.76 0.47 -6.44
CA PHE A 82 -17.72 1.22 -7.13
C PHE A 82 -18.14 1.49 -8.58
N SER A 83 -17.89 2.71 -9.06
CA SER A 83 -18.20 3.13 -10.44
C SER A 83 -17.04 2.96 -11.41
N ARG A 84 -15.81 2.87 -10.88
CA ARG A 84 -14.58 2.84 -11.67
C ARG A 84 -13.57 1.86 -11.10
N VAL A 85 -12.80 1.30 -12.02
CA VAL A 85 -11.68 0.40 -11.71
C VAL A 85 -10.51 0.77 -12.61
N ARG A 86 -9.31 0.61 -12.09
CA ARG A 86 -8.07 0.69 -12.84
C ARG A 86 -7.59 -0.71 -13.13
N VAL A 87 -7.37 -1.01 -14.40
CA VAL A 87 -6.92 -2.31 -14.88
C VAL A 87 -5.67 -2.08 -15.71
N ASP A 88 -4.57 -2.69 -15.28
CA ASP A 88 -3.25 -2.56 -15.91
C ASP A 88 -2.84 -1.08 -16.16
N GLY A 89 -3.17 -0.21 -15.21
CA GLY A 89 -2.89 1.22 -15.27
C GLY A 89 -3.94 2.07 -15.98
N VAL A 90 -4.93 1.47 -16.65
CA VAL A 90 -6.00 2.19 -17.37
C VAL A 90 -7.26 2.25 -16.52
N VAL A 91 -7.78 3.45 -16.26
CA VAL A 91 -9.04 3.64 -15.54
C VAL A 91 -10.22 3.48 -16.50
N VAL A 92 -11.14 2.59 -16.16
CA VAL A 92 -12.36 2.27 -16.92
C VAL A 92 -13.59 2.39 -16.02
N SER A 93 -14.77 2.60 -16.62
CA SER A 93 -16.04 2.69 -15.88
C SER A 93 -16.81 1.38 -15.94
N PHE A 94 -17.34 0.93 -14.80
CA PHE A 94 -18.18 -0.28 -14.75
C PHE A 94 -19.53 -0.14 -15.46
N ASP A 95 -19.98 1.09 -15.71
CA ASP A 95 -21.27 1.36 -16.37
C ASP A 95 -21.16 1.36 -17.89
N GLU A 96 -20.00 1.77 -18.41
CA GLU A 96 -19.75 1.95 -19.85
C GLU A 96 -18.94 0.78 -20.43
N ASP A 97 -18.04 0.17 -19.64
CA ASP A 97 -17.06 -0.80 -20.11
C ASP A 97 -17.32 -2.21 -19.54
N GLU A 98 -17.21 -3.22 -20.40
CA GLU A 98 -17.11 -4.61 -19.95
C GLU A 98 -15.64 -4.98 -19.70
N VAL A 99 -15.27 -5.16 -18.44
CA VAL A 99 -13.90 -5.54 -18.06
C VAL A 99 -13.65 -7.01 -18.39
N ARG A 100 -13.02 -7.26 -19.54
CA ARG A 100 -12.60 -8.61 -19.98
C ARG A 100 -11.09 -8.74 -19.93
N LEU A 101 -10.60 -9.68 -19.11
CA LEU A 101 -9.19 -9.96 -18.90
C LEU A 101 -8.78 -11.30 -19.51
N ASP A 102 -7.52 -11.43 -19.93
CA ASP A 102 -6.99 -12.65 -20.53
C ASP A 102 -6.46 -13.59 -19.45
N LYS A 103 -7.02 -14.80 -19.35
CA LYS A 103 -6.62 -15.81 -18.36
C LYS A 103 -5.12 -16.10 -18.34
N LYS A 104 -4.41 -15.98 -19.46
CA LYS A 104 -2.99 -16.33 -19.60
C LYS A 104 -2.05 -15.20 -19.20
N LYS A 105 -2.53 -13.96 -19.14
CA LYS A 105 -1.73 -12.76 -18.85
C LYS A 105 -1.86 -12.37 -17.39
N LYS A 106 -0.81 -11.73 -16.87
CA LYS A 106 -0.82 -11.13 -15.53
C LYS A 106 -1.56 -9.80 -15.61
N HIS A 107 -2.40 -9.55 -14.62
CA HIS A 107 -3.17 -8.33 -14.50
C HIS A 107 -3.02 -7.73 -13.11
N SER A 108 -3.11 -6.40 -13.05
CA SER A 108 -3.26 -5.63 -11.81
C SER A 108 -4.58 -4.85 -11.85
N ILE A 109 -5.35 -4.95 -10.78
CA ILE A 109 -6.71 -4.41 -10.68
C ILE A 109 -6.82 -3.63 -9.38
N GLU A 110 -7.14 -2.35 -9.47
CA GLU A 110 -7.39 -1.48 -8.33
C GLU A 110 -8.73 -0.77 -8.47
N VAL A 111 -9.58 -0.79 -7.45
CA VAL A 111 -10.81 0.02 -7.49
C VAL A 111 -10.50 1.47 -7.15
N VAL A 112 -11.17 2.38 -7.87
CA VAL A 112 -11.08 3.81 -7.58
C VAL A 112 -12.04 4.13 -6.45
N VAL A 113 -11.49 4.43 -5.27
CA VAL A 113 -12.27 4.68 -4.06
C VAL A 113 -12.74 6.13 -4.02
N ASP A 114 -11.82 7.08 -4.19
CA ASP A 114 -12.17 8.49 -4.27
C ASP A 114 -11.16 9.26 -5.13
N ARG A 115 -11.57 10.44 -5.58
CA ARG A 115 -10.75 11.42 -6.30
C ARG A 115 -10.83 12.72 -5.53
N LEU A 116 -9.70 13.11 -4.94
CA LEU A 116 -9.63 14.19 -3.97
C LEU A 116 -8.60 15.22 -4.40
N VAL A 117 -8.68 16.38 -3.75
CA VAL A 117 -7.69 17.45 -3.87
C VAL A 117 -7.17 17.73 -2.48
N ALA A 118 -5.86 17.79 -2.32
CA ALA A 118 -5.20 18.12 -1.06
C ALA A 118 -5.50 19.59 -0.72
N LYS A 119 -6.48 19.83 0.15
CA LYS A 119 -6.86 21.18 0.59
C LYS A 119 -7.40 21.14 2.03
N PRO A 120 -7.36 22.26 2.77
CA PRO A 120 -8.00 22.34 4.07
C PRO A 120 -9.49 21.95 4.00
N GLY A 121 -9.98 21.26 5.03
CA GLY A 121 -11.39 20.85 5.15
C GLY A 121 -11.77 19.53 4.46
N THR A 122 -10.85 18.85 3.76
CA THR A 122 -11.12 17.51 3.18
C THR A 122 -10.76 16.35 4.10
N GLN A 123 -10.29 16.62 5.33
CA GLN A 123 -9.74 15.61 6.24
C GLN A 123 -10.72 14.48 6.58
N GLN A 124 -11.96 14.82 6.95
CA GLN A 124 -12.96 13.80 7.31
C GLN A 124 -13.30 12.89 6.13
N ARG A 125 -13.56 13.47 4.95
CA ARG A 125 -13.81 12.70 3.72
C ARG A 125 -12.62 11.84 3.31
N LEU A 126 -11.40 12.37 3.46
CA LEU A 126 -10.17 11.62 3.19
C LEU A 126 -10.04 10.45 4.16
N GLN A 127 -10.34 10.64 5.45
CA GLN A 127 -10.32 9.58 6.43
C GLN A 127 -11.29 8.45 6.07
N ASP A 128 -12.55 8.78 5.75
CA ASP A 128 -13.55 7.79 5.33
C ASP A 128 -13.13 7.03 4.07
N SER A 129 -12.51 7.74 3.12
CA SER A 129 -11.98 7.17 1.88
C SER A 129 -10.78 6.28 2.11
N VAL A 130 -9.86 6.66 3.00
CA VAL A 130 -8.70 5.84 3.40
C VAL A 130 -9.16 4.59 4.12
N GLU A 131 -10.12 4.67 5.05
CA GLU A 131 -10.68 3.49 5.70
C GLU A 131 -11.36 2.54 4.71
N THR A 132 -12.10 3.10 3.76
CA THR A 132 -12.72 2.32 2.68
C THR A 132 -11.64 1.65 1.82
N ALA A 133 -10.62 2.39 1.40
CA ALA A 133 -9.56 1.86 0.56
C ALA A 133 -8.77 0.74 1.26
N LEU A 134 -8.44 0.94 2.53
CA LEU A 134 -7.78 -0.08 3.33
C LEU A 134 -8.66 -1.31 3.54
N ARG A 135 -9.98 -1.15 3.69
CA ARG A 135 -10.90 -2.30 3.81
C ARG A 135 -10.92 -3.16 2.56
N TYR A 136 -11.08 -2.55 1.38
CA TYR A 136 -11.16 -3.29 0.12
C TYR A 136 -9.79 -3.74 -0.40
N GLY A 137 -8.72 -3.03 -0.04
CA GLY A 137 -7.35 -3.35 -0.44
C GLY A 137 -6.60 -4.23 0.55
N GLU A 138 -7.33 -4.91 1.47
CA GLU A 138 -6.75 -5.80 2.50
C GLU A 138 -5.60 -5.13 3.27
N GLY A 139 -5.88 -3.96 3.83
CA GLY A 139 -4.93 -3.15 4.60
C GLY A 139 -3.94 -2.36 3.75
N VAL A 140 -4.11 -2.31 2.43
CA VAL A 140 -3.25 -1.57 1.51
C VAL A 140 -4.03 -0.50 0.77
N VAL A 141 -3.41 0.66 0.58
CA VAL A 141 -3.95 1.76 -0.21
C VAL A 141 -2.87 2.32 -1.12
N ILE A 142 -3.28 2.70 -2.33
CA ILE A 142 -2.40 3.36 -3.30
C ILE A 142 -2.91 4.79 -3.48
N VAL A 143 -2.01 5.74 -3.26
CA VAL A 143 -2.24 7.16 -3.52
C VAL A 143 -1.54 7.48 -4.82
N SER A 144 -2.29 7.95 -5.82
CA SER A 144 -1.78 8.32 -7.13
C SER A 144 -1.97 9.82 -7.35
N PRO A 145 -1.00 10.68 -6.95
CA PRO A 145 -1.06 12.11 -7.19
C PRO A 145 -0.74 12.44 -8.65
N GLU A 146 -1.47 13.40 -9.22
CA GLU A 146 -1.32 13.81 -10.61
C GLU A 146 0.08 14.40 -10.84
N GLY A 147 0.81 13.86 -11.83
CA GLY A 147 2.16 14.31 -12.17
C GLY A 147 3.27 13.88 -11.20
N GLN A 148 2.98 13.00 -10.23
CA GLN A 148 3.96 12.49 -9.28
C GLN A 148 3.98 10.95 -9.25
N ALA A 149 5.00 10.39 -8.60
CA ALA A 149 5.08 8.95 -8.38
C ALA A 149 3.99 8.46 -7.42
N GLU A 150 3.43 7.29 -7.69
CA GLU A 150 2.45 6.66 -6.80
C GLU A 150 3.09 6.26 -5.47
N LYS A 151 2.32 6.42 -4.38
CA LYS A 151 2.71 5.99 -3.04
C LYS A 151 1.84 4.81 -2.64
N VAL A 152 2.47 3.71 -2.26
CA VAL A 152 1.78 2.56 -1.65
C VAL A 152 1.95 2.64 -0.15
N MET A 153 0.84 2.66 0.57
CA MET A 153 0.80 2.69 2.03
C MET A 153 0.07 1.46 2.56
N SER A 154 0.47 0.98 3.73
CA SER A 154 0.01 -0.32 4.26
C SER A 154 -0.16 -0.29 5.79
N GLN A 155 -1.23 -0.90 6.26
CA GLN A 155 -1.48 -1.23 7.67
C GLN A 155 -0.73 -2.49 8.12
N HIS A 156 -0.26 -3.29 7.17
CA HIS A 156 0.51 -4.49 7.44
C HIS A 156 1.98 -4.20 7.27
N ARG A 157 2.81 -4.76 8.17
CA ARG A 157 4.26 -4.83 8.01
C ARG A 157 4.61 -5.91 6.98
N ALA A 158 4.13 -5.74 5.76
CA ALA A 158 4.24 -6.73 4.70
C ALA A 158 4.56 -6.07 3.37
N CYS A 159 5.33 -6.76 2.55
CA CYS A 159 5.47 -6.42 1.15
C CYS A 159 4.24 -6.91 0.39
N HIS A 160 3.32 -6.01 0.07
CA HIS A 160 2.13 -6.34 -0.71
C HIS A 160 2.44 -6.82 -2.15
N TYR A 161 3.60 -6.46 -2.70
CA TYR A 161 4.00 -6.93 -4.03
C TYR A 161 4.46 -8.40 -4.04
N CYS A 162 5.06 -8.87 -2.95
CA CYS A 162 5.61 -10.23 -2.86
C CYS A 162 4.83 -11.14 -1.92
N ASN A 163 3.83 -10.59 -1.22
CA ASN A 163 3.06 -11.26 -0.17
C ASN A 163 3.96 -11.82 0.95
N ILE A 164 4.95 -11.03 1.38
CA ILE A 164 5.92 -11.40 2.42
C ILE A 164 5.66 -10.53 3.64
N SER A 165 5.36 -11.15 4.77
CA SER A 165 5.22 -10.45 6.05
C SER A 165 6.58 -10.34 6.74
N PHE A 166 6.80 -9.23 7.44
CA PHE A 166 8.02 -8.93 8.18
C PHE A 166 7.68 -8.85 9.67
N PRO A 167 8.49 -9.48 10.53
CA PRO A 167 8.31 -9.36 11.96
C PRO A 167 8.60 -7.94 12.42
N GLU A 168 8.16 -7.62 13.62
CA GLU A 168 8.55 -6.37 14.25
C GLU A 168 10.06 -6.35 14.52
N PRO A 169 10.79 -5.29 14.11
CA PRO A 169 12.15 -5.04 14.56
C PRO A 169 12.10 -4.73 16.05
N SER A 170 12.26 -5.76 16.86
CA SER A 170 12.58 -5.62 18.27
C SER A 170 14.04 -6.02 18.46
N PRO A 171 14.76 -5.38 19.40
CA PRO A 171 15.93 -6.02 19.97
C PRO A 171 15.41 -7.25 20.74
N PRO A 172 15.82 -8.50 20.41
CA PRO A 172 15.55 -9.60 21.32
C PRO A 172 16.07 -9.26 22.72
N LEU A 173 15.26 -9.50 23.75
CA LEU A 173 15.73 -9.48 25.14
C LEU A 173 16.86 -10.49 25.33
#